data_AF-A0A0F9IPR0-F1
#
_entry.id   AF-A0A0F9IPR0-F1
#
_cell.length_a   1.000
_cell.length_b   1.000
_cell.length_c   1.000
_cell.angle_alpha   90.00
_cell.angle_beta   90.00
_cell.angle_gamma   90.00
#
_symmetry.space_group_name_H-M   'P 1'
#
loop_
_entity.id
_entity.type
_entity.pdbx_description
1 polymer ?
#
loop_
_entity_poly.entity_id
_entity_poly.type
_entity_poly.pdbx_seq_one_letter_code
_entity_poly.pdbx_strand_id
1 'polypeptide(L)'
;MSFTRTEITTYRTLGCYLCGVAFGMTDAMYRERIRDHKDFWCPNGHRQCFLGETEETRLRRQRDLARASQVRARRERDSARRSAAAQKGQVTRIKRRVARGICPCCRRSFVDLKRHMEGQHPGWEAE
;
A
#
# COMPACT_ATOMS: atom_id res chain seq x y z
N MET A 1 57.19 -10.76 -3.91
CA MET A 1 56.31 -11.80 -3.34
C MET A 1 55.31 -12.19 -4.40
N SER A 2 55.41 -13.41 -4.96
CA SER A 2 54.41 -13.99 -5.85
C SER A 2 53.50 -14.91 -5.04
N PHE A 3 52.20 -14.84 -5.28
CA PHE A 3 51.25 -15.84 -4.78
C PHE A 3 50.61 -16.56 -5.97
N THR A 4 50.33 -17.84 -5.80
CA THR A 4 49.62 -18.66 -6.80
C THR A 4 48.23 -18.94 -6.27
N ARG A 5 47.18 -18.68 -7.07
CA ARG A 5 45.79 -19.02 -6.74
C ARG A 5 45.22 -19.96 -7.79
N THR A 6 44.60 -21.04 -7.34
CA THR A 6 43.82 -21.96 -8.16
C THR A 6 42.34 -21.69 -7.94
N GLU A 7 41.56 -21.50 -9.00
CA GLU A 7 40.12 -21.29 -8.92
C GLU A 7 39.36 -22.11 -9.95
N ILE A 8 38.14 -22.47 -9.58
CA ILE A 8 37.17 -23.11 -10.46
C ILE A 8 36.12 -22.05 -10.81
N THR A 9 35.98 -21.73 -12.10
CA THR A 9 35.02 -20.74 -12.59
C THR A 9 34.02 -21.41 -13.52
N THR A 10 32.73 -21.14 -13.28
CA THR A 10 31.65 -21.60 -14.16
C THR A 10 31.36 -20.55 -15.23
N TYR A 11 31.26 -20.99 -16.48
CA TYR A 11 30.88 -20.16 -17.61
C TYR A 11 29.51 -20.57 -18.14
N ARG A 12 28.73 -19.58 -18.56
CA ARG A 12 27.49 -19.77 -19.32
C ARG A 12 27.73 -19.43 -20.78
N THR A 13 27.23 -20.28 -21.66
CA THR A 13 27.24 -20.03 -23.09
C THR A 13 26.08 -19.10 -23.45
N LEU A 14 26.40 -18.01 -24.14
CA LEU A 14 25.45 -17.00 -24.64
C LEU A 14 25.67 -16.83 -26.14
N GLY A 15 24.59 -16.54 -26.88
CA GLY A 15 24.67 -16.15 -28.28
C GLY A 15 24.63 -14.63 -28.42
N CYS A 16 25.38 -14.08 -29.38
CA CYS A 16 25.19 -12.69 -29.77
C CYS A 16 23.85 -12.52 -30.51
N TYR A 17 23.01 -11.58 -30.10
CA TYR A 17 21.73 -11.34 -30.78
C TYR A 17 21.89 -10.84 -32.22
N LEU A 18 23.03 -10.22 -32.56
CA LEU A 18 23.27 -9.64 -33.87
C LEU A 18 24.00 -10.60 -34.82
N CYS A 19 25.15 -11.14 -34.40
CA CYS A 19 25.97 -12.01 -35.26
C CYS A 19 25.84 -13.51 -34.96
N GLY A 20 25.07 -13.91 -33.95
CA GLY A 20 24.83 -15.31 -33.62
C GLY A 20 26.00 -16.05 -32.99
N VAL A 21 27.17 -15.42 -32.82
CA VAL A 21 28.35 -16.10 -32.25
C VAL A 21 28.07 -16.59 -30.82
N ALA A 22 28.37 -17.85 -30.55
CA ALA A 22 28.31 -18.42 -29.21
C ALA A 22 29.61 -18.10 -28.45
N PHE A 23 29.49 -17.60 -27.22
CA PHE A 23 30.63 -17.26 -26.37
C PHE A 23 30.34 -17.50 -24.89
N GLY A 24 31.40 -17.70 -24.10
CA GLY A 24 31.31 -17.92 -22.66
C GLY A 24 31.36 -16.61 -21.88
N MET A 25 30.44 -16.43 -20.95
CA MET A 25 30.47 -15.39 -19.92
C MET A 25 30.52 -16.05 -18.55
N THR A 26 31.32 -15.53 -17.61
CA THR A 26 31.33 -16.08 -16.25
C THR A 26 29.93 -15.97 -15.63
N ASP A 27 29.53 -16.96 -14.84
CA ASP A 27 28.21 -16.95 -14.19
C ASP A 27 28.02 -15.70 -13.30
N ALA A 28 29.10 -15.23 -12.66
CA ALA A 28 29.10 -13.98 -11.89
C ALA A 28 28.76 -12.76 -12.76
N MET A 29 29.44 -12.60 -13.91
CA MET A 29 29.18 -11.48 -14.82
C MET A 29 27.77 -11.56 -15.43
N TYR A 30 27.32 -12.77 -15.79
CA TYR A 30 25.97 -12.98 -16.30
C TYR A 30 24.90 -12.51 -15.31
N ARG A 31 25.00 -12.93 -14.03
CA ARG A 31 24.07 -12.50 -12.97
C ARG A 31 24.14 -10.99 -12.72
N GLU A 32 25.34 -10.41 -12.77
CA GLU A 32 25.50 -8.97 -12.60
C GLU A 32 24.81 -8.19 -13.73
N ARG A 33 25.05 -8.59 -14.98
CA ARG A 33 24.45 -7.97 -16.18
C ARG A 33 22.93 -8.14 -16.24
N ILE A 34 22.39 -9.26 -15.75
CA ILE A 34 20.93 -9.42 -15.61
C ILE A 34 20.36 -8.45 -14.57
N ARG A 35 21.08 -8.19 -13.49
CA ARG A 35 20.61 -7.34 -12.40
C ARG A 35 20.71 -5.85 -12.74
N ASP A 36 21.83 -5.44 -13.33
CA ASP A 36 22.11 -4.02 -13.61
C ASP A 36 21.74 -3.58 -15.02
N HIS A 37 21.43 -4.53 -15.92
CA HIS A 37 21.08 -4.28 -17.31
C HIS A 37 22.13 -3.47 -18.09
N LYS A 38 23.39 -3.47 -17.64
CA LYS A 38 24.47 -2.76 -18.33
C LYS A 38 24.88 -3.48 -19.61
N ASP A 39 25.53 -2.72 -20.47
CA ASP A 39 26.07 -3.22 -21.73
C ASP A 39 27.18 -4.25 -21.50
N PHE A 40 27.22 -5.24 -22.39
CA PHE A 40 28.31 -6.19 -22.58
C PHE A 40 28.53 -6.41 -24.07
N TRP A 41 29.67 -7.00 -24.43
CA TRP A 41 30.07 -7.16 -25.83
C TRP A 41 30.27 -8.63 -26.18
N CYS A 42 29.88 -9.00 -27.41
CA CYS A 42 30.32 -10.27 -27.99
C CYS A 42 31.79 -10.17 -28.44
N PRO A 43 32.48 -11.30 -28.69
CA PRO A 43 33.85 -11.30 -29.21
C PRO A 43 34.04 -10.51 -30.52
N ASN A 44 32.99 -10.40 -31.34
CA ASN A 44 33.01 -9.62 -32.59
C ASN A 44 32.71 -8.13 -32.40
N GLY A 45 32.57 -7.65 -31.15
CA GLY A 45 32.40 -6.22 -30.85
C GLY A 45 30.97 -5.68 -30.85
N HIS A 46 29.94 -6.50 -31.04
CA HIS A 46 28.54 -6.05 -30.93
C HIS A 46 28.13 -5.82 -29.48
N ARG A 47 27.57 -4.64 -29.20
CA ARG A 47 27.02 -4.23 -27.90
C ARG A 47 25.66 -4.89 -27.65
N GLN A 48 25.47 -5.42 -26.45
CA GLN A 48 24.28 -6.14 -26.02
C GLN A 48 23.94 -5.77 -24.58
N CYS A 49 22.66 -5.81 -24.22
CA CYS A 49 22.22 -5.71 -22.83
C CYS A 49 21.04 -6.66 -22.60
N PHE A 50 20.84 -7.10 -21.37
CA PHE A 50 19.64 -7.85 -21.02
C PHE A 50 18.47 -6.87 -20.90
N LEU A 51 17.35 -7.17 -21.55
CA LEU A 51 16.13 -6.35 -21.47
C LEU A 51 15.27 -6.82 -20.29
N GLY A 52 14.65 -5.88 -19.57
CA GLY A 52 13.75 -6.19 -18.46
C GLY A 52 13.64 -5.06 -17.44
N GLU A 53 12.74 -5.22 -16.47
CA GLU A 53 12.67 -4.33 -15.31
C GLU A 53 13.80 -4.71 -14.34
N THR A 54 14.63 -3.73 -13.96
CA THR A 54 15.67 -3.97 -12.95
C THR A 54 15.02 -4.35 -11.63
N GLU A 55 15.70 -5.18 -10.84
CA GLU A 55 15.24 -5.53 -9.50
C GLU A 55 14.97 -4.29 -8.64
N GLU A 56 15.79 -3.26 -8.80
CA GLU A 56 15.62 -1.98 -8.11
C GLU A 56 14.32 -1.28 -8.53
N THR A 57 14.03 -1.20 -9.82
CA THR A 57 12.79 -0.60 -10.34
C THR A 57 11.57 -1.38 -9.85
N ARG A 58 11.64 -2.71 -9.89
CA ARG A 58 10.59 -3.61 -9.39
C ARG A 58 10.31 -3.38 -7.90
N LEU A 59 11.35 -3.33 -7.08
CA LEU A 59 11.25 -3.10 -5.64
C LEU A 59 10.72 -1.70 -5.32
N ARG A 60 11.18 -0.66 -6.04
CA ARG A 60 10.65 0.70 -5.92
C ARG A 60 9.16 0.74 -6.21
N ARG A 61 8.72 0.10 -7.31
CA ARG A 61 7.31 0.01 -7.68
C ARG A 61 6.48 -0.71 -6.62
N GLN A 62 6.96 -1.84 -6.09
CA GLN A 62 6.26 -2.57 -5.02
C GLN A 62 6.12 -1.73 -3.74
N ARG A 63 7.19 -1.04 -3.35
CA ARG A 63 7.17 -0.13 -2.20
C ARG A 63 6.13 0.98 -2.39
N ASP A 64 6.09 1.58 -3.57
CA ASP A 64 5.20 2.71 -3.85
C ASP A 64 3.73 2.26 -3.88
N LEU A 65 3.45 1.08 -4.43
CA LEU A 65 2.12 0.45 -4.37
C LEU A 65 1.69 0.14 -2.93
N ALA A 66 2.59 -0.43 -2.12
CA ALA A 66 2.32 -0.73 -0.71
C ALA A 66 2.02 0.56 0.07
N ARG A 67 2.80 1.62 -0.16
CA ARG A 67 2.59 2.93 0.47
C ARG A 67 1.25 3.54 0.06
N ALA A 68 0.90 3.48 -1.23
CA ALA A 68 -0.38 3.99 -1.72
C ALA A 68 -1.58 3.24 -1.10
N SER A 69 -1.47 1.91 -0.98
CA SER A 69 -2.46 1.07 -0.29
C SER A 69 -2.64 1.47 1.18
N GLN A 70 -1.54 1.62 1.92
CA GLN A 70 -1.59 2.04 3.33
C GLN A 70 -2.23 3.43 3.51
N VAL A 71 -1.89 4.39 2.65
CA VAL A 71 -2.49 5.73 2.68
C VAL A 71 -4.00 5.65 2.42
N ARG A 72 -4.44 4.85 1.45
CA ARG A 72 -5.85 4.63 1.14
C ARG A 72 -6.59 4.03 2.35
N ALA A 73 -6.09 2.92 2.89
CA ALA A 73 -6.69 2.26 4.05
C ALA A 73 -6.79 3.19 5.26
N ARG A 74 -5.76 4.01 5.52
CA ARG A 74 -5.79 5.01 6.60
C ARG A 74 -6.88 6.06 6.37
N ARG A 75 -7.01 6.57 5.15
CA ARG A 75 -8.04 7.56 4.78
C ARG A 75 -9.44 6.99 4.92
N GLU A 76 -9.66 5.77 4.46
CA GLU A 76 -10.96 5.06 4.58
C GLU A 76 -11.34 4.87 6.04
N ARG A 77 -10.41 4.35 6.86
CA ARG A 77 -10.62 4.17 8.30
C ARG A 77 -10.94 5.49 9.01
N ASP A 78 -10.18 6.55 8.72
CA ASP A 78 -10.39 7.85 9.35
C ASP A 78 -11.72 8.49 8.89
N SER A 79 -12.13 8.28 7.64
CA SER A 79 -13.44 8.69 7.12
C SER A 79 -14.59 7.95 7.80
N ALA A 80 -14.47 6.63 7.91
CA ALA A 80 -15.45 5.79 8.60
C ALA A 80 -15.59 6.18 10.07
N ARG A 81 -14.46 6.40 10.77
CA ARG A 81 -14.46 6.86 12.17
C ARG A 81 -15.17 8.21 12.33
N ARG A 82 -14.91 9.17 11.45
CA ARG A 82 -15.58 10.48 11.49
C ARG A 82 -17.08 10.36 11.23
N SER A 83 -17.47 9.53 10.27
CA SER A 83 -18.88 9.29 9.94
C SER A 83 -19.63 8.65 11.10
N ALA A 84 -19.04 7.62 11.72
CA ALA A 84 -19.60 6.97 12.90
C ALA A 84 -19.74 7.94 14.09
N ALA A 85 -18.71 8.76 14.35
CA ALA A 85 -18.77 9.77 15.41
C ALA A 85 -19.87 10.82 15.15
N ALA A 86 -20.01 11.28 13.91
CA ALA A 86 -21.06 12.23 13.53
C ALA A 86 -22.45 11.62 13.69
N GLN A 87 -22.66 10.39 13.22
CA GLN A 87 -23.91 9.65 13.39
C GLN A 87 -24.26 9.45 14.86
N LYS A 88 -23.29 9.01 15.69
CA LYS A 88 -23.48 8.90 17.15
C LYS A 88 -23.91 10.24 17.75
N GLY A 89 -23.21 11.33 17.40
CA GLY A 89 -23.57 12.67 17.86
C GLY A 89 -25.00 13.10 17.46
N GLN A 90 -25.44 12.79 16.24
CA GLN A 90 -26.82 13.07 15.81
C GLN A 90 -27.84 12.25 16.61
N VAL A 91 -27.59 10.96 16.80
CA VAL A 91 -28.47 10.06 17.57
C VAL A 91 -28.55 10.52 19.02
N THR A 92 -27.43 10.77 19.69
CA THR A 92 -27.39 11.28 21.06
C THR A 92 -28.14 12.62 21.18
N ARG A 93 -27.96 13.54 20.21
CA ARG A 93 -28.69 14.82 20.18
C ARG A 93 -30.20 14.63 20.06
N ILE A 94 -30.66 13.69 19.22
CA ILE A 94 -32.08 13.37 19.05
C ILE A 94 -32.63 12.76 20.35
N LYS A 95 -31.96 11.73 20.88
CA LYS A 95 -32.33 11.07 22.14
C LYS A 95 -32.47 12.09 23.29
N ARG A 96 -31.50 13.00 23.44
CA ARG A 96 -31.55 14.06 24.47
C ARG A 96 -32.72 15.04 24.29
N ARG A 97 -33.14 15.33 23.05
CA ARG A 97 -34.31 16.17 22.80
C ARG A 97 -35.61 15.44 23.14
N VAL A 98 -35.73 14.19 22.71
CA VAL A 98 -36.90 13.35 22.99
C VAL A 98 -37.08 13.15 24.49
N ALA A 99 -35.98 12.88 25.22
CA ALA A 99 -35.99 12.77 26.68
C ALA A 99 -36.50 14.03 27.40
N ARG A 100 -36.34 15.21 26.79
CA ARG A 100 -36.85 16.49 27.30
C ARG A 100 -38.24 16.85 26.77
N GLY A 101 -38.87 15.96 25.99
CA GLY A 101 -40.17 16.20 25.36
C GLY A 101 -40.14 17.18 24.18
N ILE A 102 -39.02 17.31 23.46
CA ILE A 102 -38.84 18.30 22.38
C ILE A 102 -38.81 17.62 21.00
N CYS A 103 -39.58 18.10 20.00
CA CYS A 103 -39.50 17.56 18.63
C CYS A 103 -38.09 17.73 18.08
N PRO A 104 -37.46 16.65 17.56
CA PRO A 104 -36.20 16.77 16.82
C PRO A 104 -36.29 17.66 15.58
N CYS A 105 -37.49 17.72 14.97
CA CYS A 105 -37.82 18.39 13.73
C CYS A 105 -37.93 19.92 13.86
N CYS A 106 -38.85 20.40 14.69
CA CYS A 106 -39.29 21.80 14.75
C CYS A 106 -39.05 22.44 16.13
N ARG A 107 -38.39 21.74 17.06
CA ARG A 107 -38.09 22.18 18.44
C ARG A 107 -39.31 22.53 19.30
N ARG A 108 -40.54 22.19 18.89
CA ARG A 108 -41.72 22.33 19.74
C ARG A 108 -41.64 21.40 20.95
N SER A 109 -42.16 21.88 22.08
CA SER A 109 -42.23 21.13 23.34
C SER A 109 -43.59 20.42 23.45
N PHE A 110 -43.58 19.17 23.88
CA PHE A 110 -44.79 18.38 24.17
C PHE A 110 -44.81 18.08 25.67
N VAL A 111 -45.75 18.70 26.38
CA VAL A 111 -45.85 18.61 27.85
C VAL A 111 -46.12 17.17 28.30
N ASP A 112 -47.00 16.46 27.60
CA ASP A 112 -47.35 15.07 27.95
C ASP A 112 -46.17 14.12 27.77
N LEU A 113 -45.40 14.28 26.68
CA LEU A 113 -44.19 13.49 26.46
C LEU A 113 -43.15 13.77 27.53
N LYS A 114 -42.93 15.05 27.90
CA LYS A 114 -42.00 15.40 28.96
C LYS A 114 -42.39 14.75 30.30
N ARG A 115 -43.66 14.88 30.69
CA ARG A 115 -44.19 14.28 31.92
C ARG A 115 -44.08 12.75 31.91
N HIS A 116 -44.37 12.13 30.75
CA HIS A 116 -44.20 10.69 30.56
C HIS A 116 -42.75 10.27 30.76
N MET A 117 -41.78 10.95 30.13
CA MET A 117 -40.36 10.64 30.29
C MET A 117 -39.88 10.84 31.73
N GLU A 118 -40.29 11.92 32.40
CA GLU A 118 -39.90 12.19 33.80
C GLU A 118 -40.50 11.18 34.79
N GLY A 119 -41.73 10.70 34.55
CA GLY A 119 -42.41 9.75 35.44
C GLY A 119 -42.03 8.28 35.17
N GLN A 120 -42.07 7.85 33.91
CA GLN A 120 -41.86 6.45 33.52
C GLN A 120 -40.40 6.13 33.19
N HIS A 121 -39.60 7.14 32.86
CA HIS A 121 -38.19 6.98 32.45
C HIS A 121 -37.22 7.93 33.19
N PRO A 122 -37.25 8.00 34.54
CA PRO A 122 -36.45 8.95 35.31
C PRO A 122 -34.93 8.76 35.16
N GLY A 123 -34.47 7.57 34.76
CA GLY A 123 -33.06 7.22 34.54
C GLY A 123 -32.65 7.14 33.07
N TRP A 124 -33.42 7.71 32.13
CA TRP A 124 -33.06 7.67 30.71
C TRP A 124 -31.76 8.46 30.45
N GLU A 125 -30.64 7.75 30.32
CA GLU A 125 -29.39 8.30 29.82
C GLU A 125 -29.29 8.05 28.31
N ALA A 126 -29.34 9.15 27.55
CA ALA A 126 -29.13 9.12 26.11
C ALA A 126 -27.65 8.85 25.81
N GLU A 127 -27.24 7.57 25.85
CA GLU A 127 -25.92 7.12 25.38
C GLU A 127 -25.77 7.25 23.86
#